data_AF-A0A8X6QKN9-F1
#
_entry.id   AF-A0A8X6QKN9-F1
#
_cell.length_a   1.000
_cell.length_b   1.000
_cell.length_c   1.000
_cell.angle_alpha   90.00
_cell.angle_beta   90.00
_cell.angle_gamma   90.00
#
_symmetry.space_group_name_H-M   'P 1'
#
loop_
_entity.id
_entity.type
_entity.pdbx_description
1 polymer ?
#
loop_
_entity_poly.entity_id
_entity_poly.type
_entity_poly.pdbx_seq_one_letter_code
_entity_poly.pdbx_strand_id
1 'polypeptide(L)'
;LTWITRREQWSVFVINRISEIRKLTTSEDWLHISTDQNPADILSRGCGPKQLQKCKWWQGPAWLQNPKEQWPKSALNIDEKEVEIEERKSIISANNTELESISLLFITIQKIFYIFKDD
;
A
#
# COMPACT_ATOMS: atom_id res chain seq x y z
N LEU A 1 0.49 4.49 5.91
CA LEU A 1 0.47 5.66 4.99
C LEU A 1 1.65 6.62 5.20
N THR A 2 2.33 6.58 6.35
CA THR A 2 3.46 7.45 6.70
C THR A 2 4.51 7.61 5.59
N TRP A 3 4.92 6.53 4.93
CA TRP A 3 5.87 6.57 3.81
C TRP A 3 5.39 7.39 2.61
N ILE A 4 4.13 7.23 2.20
CA ILE A 4 3.58 7.92 1.02
C ILE A 4 3.21 9.37 1.30
N THR A 5 2.99 9.76 2.56
CA THR A 5 2.62 11.13 2.92
C THR A 5 3.80 12.00 3.33
N ARG A 6 4.86 11.44 3.94
CA ARG A 6 6.05 12.20 4.36
C ARG A 6 7.13 12.22 3.27
N ARG A 7 8.15 13.05 3.49
CA ARG A 7 9.30 13.25 2.59
C ARG A 7 10.63 13.01 3.30
N GLU A 8 10.64 12.05 4.21
CA GLU A 8 11.85 11.67 4.95
C GLU A 8 12.87 10.92 4.07
N GLN A 9 14.08 10.73 4.62
CA GLN A 9 15.13 9.90 4.03
C GLN A 9 14.81 8.42 4.22
N TRP A 10 13.92 7.90 3.38
CA TRP A 10 13.64 6.47 3.35
C TRP A 10 14.77 5.69 2.68
N SER A 11 14.78 4.36 2.89
CA SER A 11 15.67 3.49 2.13
C SER A 11 15.43 3.60 0.62
N VAL A 12 16.46 3.32 -0.19
CA VAL A 12 16.37 3.40 -1.66
C VAL A 12 15.20 2.58 -2.21
N PHE A 13 14.94 1.40 -1.63
CA PHE A 13 13.79 0.57 -1.98
C PHE A 13 12.46 1.29 -1.76
N VAL A 14 12.29 1.93 -0.61
CA VAL A 14 11.08 2.66 -0.25
C VAL A 14 10.93 3.91 -1.13
N ILE A 15 12.00 4.67 -1.36
CA ILE A 15 11.99 5.85 -2.25
C ILE A 15 11.57 5.46 -3.67
N ASN A 16 12.16 4.40 -4.23
CA ASN A 16 11.85 3.96 -5.59
C ASN A 16 10.36 3.62 -5.73
N ARG A 17 9.79 2.87 -4.78
CA ARG A 17 8.37 2.53 -4.79
C ARG A 17 7.46 3.74 -4.59
N ILE A 18 7.79 4.63 -3.66
CA ILE A 18 7.01 5.88 -3.48
C ILE A 18 7.05 6.70 -4.76
N SER A 19 8.18 6.79 -5.44
CA SER A 19 8.32 7.53 -6.71
C SER A 19 7.42 6.95 -7.79
N GLU A 20 7.40 5.62 -7.95
CA GLU A 20 6.50 4.95 -8.90
C GLU A 20 5.03 5.22 -8.58
N ILE A 21 4.63 5.09 -7.31
CA ILE A 21 3.26 5.35 -6.89
C ILE A 21 2.87 6.82 -7.12
N ARG A 22 3.75 7.76 -6.77
CA ARG A 22 3.51 9.21 -6.88
C ARG A 22 3.48 9.71 -8.33
N LYS A 23 3.97 8.94 -9.31
CA LYS A 23 3.76 9.23 -10.74
C LYS A 23 2.31 9.07 -11.16
N LEU A 24 1.52 8.29 -10.41
CA LEU A 24 0.19 7.82 -10.82
C LEU A 24 -0.92 8.32 -9.89
N THR A 25 -0.58 8.65 -8.65
CA THR A 25 -1.52 9.13 -7.62
C THR A 25 -0.84 10.14 -6.70
N THR A 26 -1.62 11.00 -6.05
CA THR A 26 -1.14 11.93 -5.03
C THR A 26 -1.26 11.33 -3.62
N SER A 27 -0.59 11.89 -2.61
CA SER A 27 -0.74 11.42 -1.23
C SER A 27 -2.18 11.47 -0.73
N GLU A 28 -2.97 12.41 -1.24
CA GLU A 28 -4.36 12.69 -0.88
C GLU A 28 -5.36 11.69 -1.51
N ASP A 29 -4.87 10.83 -2.39
CA ASP A 29 -5.66 9.74 -2.99
C ASP A 29 -5.60 8.47 -2.14
N TRP A 30 -4.72 8.40 -1.13
CA TRP A 30 -4.53 7.22 -0.31
C TRP A 30 -5.19 7.36 1.06
N LEU A 31 -6.03 6.40 1.40
CA LEU A 31 -6.72 6.33 2.69
C LEU A 31 -6.47 4.98 3.36
N HIS A 32 -6.31 5.03 4.68
CA HIS A 32 -6.24 3.82 5.48
C HIS A 32 -7.66 3.33 5.76
N ILE A 33 -7.87 2.04 5.53
CA ILE A 33 -9.08 1.33 5.92
C ILE A 33 -8.69 0.27 6.94
N SER A 34 -9.55 0.03 7.93
CA SER A 34 -9.29 -1.02 8.90
C SER A 34 -9.29 -2.39 8.23
N THR A 35 -8.52 -3.33 8.78
CA THR A 35 -8.32 -4.66 8.18
C THR A 35 -9.64 -5.40 7.93
N ASP A 36 -10.60 -5.28 8.84
CA ASP A 36 -11.95 -5.87 8.72
C ASP A 36 -12.77 -5.28 7.56
N GLN A 37 -12.46 -4.06 7.13
CA GLN A 37 -13.09 -3.39 6.01
C GLN A 37 -12.32 -3.56 4.69
N ASN A 38 -11.16 -4.24 4.69
CA ASN A 38 -10.37 -4.46 3.48
C ASN A 38 -10.75 -5.78 2.81
N PRO A 39 -11.59 -5.78 1.76
CA PRO A 39 -12.01 -7.03 1.14
C PRO A 39 -10.89 -7.70 0.34
N ALA A 40 -9.80 -6.99 0.00
CA ALA A 40 -8.63 -7.58 -0.63
C ALA A 40 -7.81 -8.47 0.33
N ASP A 41 -8.01 -8.36 1.64
CA ASP A 41 -7.37 -9.23 2.64
C ASP A 41 -7.83 -10.69 2.49
N ILE A 42 -9.08 -10.91 2.07
CA ILE A 42 -9.61 -12.26 1.82
C ILE A 42 -8.85 -12.93 0.66
N LEU A 43 -8.45 -12.15 -0.35
CA LEU A 43 -7.68 -12.64 -1.47
C LEU A 43 -6.24 -12.96 -1.09
N SER A 44 -5.57 -12.08 -0.35
CA SER A 44 -4.16 -12.24 0.02
C SER A 44 -3.93 -13.43 0.97
N ARG A 45 -4.92 -13.78 1.81
CA ARG A 45 -4.87 -14.96 2.69
C ARG A 45 -5.11 -16.29 1.99
N GLY A 46 -5.54 -16.24 0.73
CA GLY A 46 -6.03 -17.41 -0.01
C GLY A 46 -7.47 -17.70 0.35
N CYS A 47 -8.36 -17.61 -0.64
CA CYS A 47 -9.78 -17.95 -0.48
C CYS A 47 -10.22 -18.95 -1.55
N GLY A 48 -11.18 -19.81 -1.18
CA GLY A 48 -11.77 -20.75 -2.14
C GLY A 48 -12.66 -20.03 -3.17
N PRO A 49 -12.84 -20.58 -4.39
CA PRO A 49 -13.61 -19.93 -5.46
C PRO A 49 -15.03 -19.51 -5.07
N LYS A 50 -15.72 -20.31 -4.25
CA LYS A 50 -17.09 -19.99 -3.77
C LYS A 50 -17.12 -18.80 -2.81
N GLN A 51 -16.08 -18.63 -2.00
CA GLN A 51 -15.96 -17.50 -1.09
C GLN A 51 -15.54 -16.25 -1.86
N LEU A 52 -14.67 -16.41 -2.86
CA LEU A 52 -14.28 -15.35 -3.77
C LEU A 52 -15.47 -14.78 -4.55
N GLN A 53 -16.37 -15.62 -5.05
CA GLN A 53 -17.59 -15.18 -5.73
C GLN A 53 -18.53 -14.37 -4.82
N LYS A 54 -18.54 -14.67 -3.52
CA LYS A 54 -19.35 -13.93 -2.53
C LYS A 54 -18.69 -12.63 -2.07
N CYS A 55 -17.36 -12.61 -2.05
CA CYS A 55 -16.57 -11.45 -1.68
C CYS A 55 -16.51 -10.51 -2.89
N LYS A 56 -17.19 -9.38 -2.84
CA LYS A 56 -17.11 -8.33 -3.87
C LYS A 56 -15.81 -7.54 -3.73
N TRP A 57 -14.67 -8.22 -3.74
CA TRP A 57 -13.35 -7.65 -3.46
C TRP A 57 -12.96 -6.52 -4.40
N TRP A 58 -13.47 -6.54 -5.63
CA TRP A 58 -13.26 -5.50 -6.63
C TRP A 58 -14.15 -4.26 -6.45
N GLN A 59 -15.24 -4.34 -5.67
CA GLN A 59 -16.13 -3.19 -5.45
C GLN A 59 -15.65 -2.27 -4.32
N GLY A 60 -14.77 -2.77 -3.45
CA GLY A 60 -14.35 -2.07 -2.24
C GLY A 60 -15.47 -1.90 -1.21
N PRO A 61 -15.23 -1.11 -0.15
CA PRO A 61 -16.23 -0.76 0.84
C PRO A 61 -17.37 0.07 0.25
N ALA A 62 -18.59 -0.07 0.80
CA ALA A 62 -19.77 0.62 0.26
C ALA A 62 -19.63 2.15 0.19
N TRP A 63 -18.91 2.76 1.15
CA TRP A 63 -18.69 4.20 1.18
C TRP A 63 -17.80 4.72 0.05
N LEU A 64 -17.05 3.84 -0.65
CA LEU A 64 -16.22 4.24 -1.79
C LEU A 64 -17.09 4.75 -2.97
N GLN A 65 -18.35 4.32 -3.02
CA GLN A 65 -19.34 4.75 -4.02
C GLN A 65 -19.99 6.11 -3.66
N ASN A 66 -19.77 6.60 -2.44
CA ASN A 66 -20.30 7.89 -2.01
C ASN A 66 -19.37 9.03 -2.47
N PRO A 67 -19.84 10.28 -2.48
CA PRO A 67 -18.97 11.44 -2.69
C PRO A 67 -17.78 11.46 -1.70
N LYS A 68 -16.61 11.95 -2.15
CA LYS A 68 -15.35 11.93 -1.39
C LYS A 68 -15.47 12.65 -0.04
N GLU A 69 -16.37 13.61 0.08
CA GLU A 69 -16.67 14.37 1.29
C GLU A 69 -17.29 13.50 2.40
N GLN A 70 -17.92 12.40 2.02
CA GLN A 70 -18.56 11.43 2.93
C GLN A 70 -17.65 10.27 3.29
N TRP A 71 -16.44 10.21 2.72
CA TRP A 71 -15.51 9.13 3.00
C TRP A 71 -15.00 9.24 4.45
N PRO A 72 -14.69 8.09 5.09
CA PRO A 72 -14.12 8.09 6.42
C PRO A 72 -12.80 8.88 6.42
N LYS A 73 -12.67 9.82 7.35
CA LYS A 73 -11.42 10.53 7.55
C LYS A 73 -10.40 9.59 8.17
N SER A 74 -9.35 9.30 7.43
CA SER A 74 -8.21 8.55 7.95
C SER A 74 -7.38 9.46 8.85
N ALA A 75 -7.48 9.30 10.17
CA ALA A 75 -6.52 9.91 11.09
C ALA A 75 -5.20 9.14 11.01
N LEU A 76 -4.13 9.79 10.57
CA LEU A 76 -2.79 9.22 10.66
C LEU A 76 -2.32 9.30 12.10
N ASN A 77 -2.28 8.16 12.78
CA ASN A 77 -1.55 8.04 14.03
C ASN A 77 -0.10 7.68 13.68
N ILE A 78 0.79 8.67 13.70
CA ILE A 78 2.19 8.48 13.34
C ILE A 78 2.98 8.25 14.62
N ASP A 79 3.61 7.09 14.73
CA ASP A 79 4.62 6.84 15.75
C ASP A 79 5.98 7.34 15.24
N GLU A 80 6.44 8.48 15.75
CA GLU A 80 7.73 9.07 15.36
C GLU A 80 8.91 8.13 15.67
N LYS A 81 8.79 7.23 16.65
CA LYS A 81 9.85 6.24 16.92
C LYS A 81 9.97 5.23 15.79
N GLU A 82 8.85 4.81 15.22
CA GLU A 82 8.83 3.89 14.09
C GLU A 82 9.40 4.55 12.83
N VAL A 83 9.09 5.84 12.62
CA VAL A 83 9.69 6.65 11.55
C VAL A 83 11.21 6.68 11.68
N GLU A 84 11.72 7.03 12.86
CA GLU A 84 13.16 7.12 13.11
C GLU A 84 13.87 5.77 12.90
N ILE A 85 13.26 4.66 13.35
CA ILE A 85 13.80 3.31 13.12
C ILE A 85 13.92 3.02 11.62
N GLU A 86 12.91 3.38 10.83
CA GLU A 86 12.91 3.14 9.39
C GLU A 86 13.92 4.03 8.65
N GLU A 87 14.07 5.29 9.05
CA GLU A 87 15.10 6.18 8.52
C GLU A 87 16.51 5.60 8.73
N ARG A 88 16.79 5.02 9.90
CA ARG A 88 18.09 4.38 10.17
C ARG A 88 18.37 3.18 9.24
N LYS A 89 17.35 2.49 8.72
CA LYS A 89 17.56 1.38 7.75
C LYS A 89 18.09 1.87 6.41
N SER A 90 17.82 3.12 6.02
CA SER A 90 18.39 3.72 4.81
C SER A 90 19.93 3.74 4.86
N ILE A 91 20.50 3.95 6.05
CA ILE A 91 21.94 4.03 6.30
C ILE A 91 22.61 2.65 6.17
N ILE A 92 21.91 1.58 6.56
CA ILE A 92 22.44 0.20 6.56
C ILE A 92 22.41 -0.43 5.16
N SER A 93 21.35 -0.16 4.37
CA SER A 93 21.16 -0.71 3.02
C SER A 93 22.26 -0.28 2.02
N ALA A 94 22.97 0.81 2.28
CA ALA A 94 24.08 1.25 1.42
C ALA A 94 25.29 0.28 1.44
N ASN A 95 25.35 -0.65 2.40
CA ASN A 95 26.55 -1.45 2.66
C ASN A 95 26.46 -2.93 2.23
N ASN A 96 25.30 -3.47 1.84
CA ASN A 96 25.16 -4.89 1.47
C ASN A 96 24.36 -5.10 0.17
N THR A 97 25.08 -5.49 -0.89
CA THR A 97 24.56 -5.81 -2.23
C THR A 97 24.16 -7.30 -2.31
N GLU A 98 22.97 -7.67 -1.81
CA GLU A 98 22.45 -9.05 -2.00
C GLU A 98 20.91 -9.11 -1.93
N LEU A 99 20.21 -8.27 -2.70
CA LEU A 99 18.73 -8.16 -2.64
C LEU A 99 17.99 -8.35 -3.98
N GLU A 100 18.69 -8.73 -5.05
CA GLU A 100 18.07 -8.83 -6.38
C GLU A 100 17.04 -9.98 -6.49
N SER A 101 17.18 -11.07 -5.73
CA SER A 101 16.27 -12.22 -5.82
C SER A 101 14.93 -12.04 -5.09
N ILE A 102 14.86 -11.17 -4.09
CA ILE A 102 13.61 -10.88 -3.35
C ILE A 102 12.74 -9.88 -4.14
N SER A 103 13.37 -9.02 -4.94
CA SER A 103 12.72 -8.01 -5.80
C SER A 103 11.68 -8.61 -6.76
N LEU A 104 12.00 -9.71 -7.46
CA LEU A 104 11.08 -10.30 -8.43
C LEU A 104 9.80 -10.88 -7.82
N LEU A 105 9.87 -11.44 -6.60
CA LEU A 105 8.69 -12.02 -5.95
C LEU A 105 7.70 -10.92 -5.51
N PHE A 106 8.21 -9.74 -5.12
CA PHE A 106 7.39 -8.58 -4.75
C PHE A 106 6.77 -7.85 -5.96
N ILE A 107 7.43 -7.87 -7.13
CA ILE A 107 6.92 -7.25 -8.36
C ILE A 107 5.67 -8.00 -8.86
N THR A 108 5.66 -9.33 -8.76
CA THR A 108 4.52 -10.17 -9.22
C THR A 108 3.26 -9.92 -8.39
N ILE A 109 3.39 -9.72 -7.07
CA ILE A 109 2.25 -9.49 -6.18
C ILE A 109 1.64 -8.09 -6.40
N GLN A 110 2.45 -7.08 -6.76
CA GLN A 110 1.96 -5.72 -6.98
C GLN A 110 1.23 -5.50 -8.31
N LYS A 111 1.52 -6.30 -9.35
CA LYS A 111 0.81 -6.21 -10.63
C LYS A 111 -0.69 -6.53 -10.53
N ILE A 112 -1.11 -7.27 -9.50
CA ILE A 112 -2.53 -7.62 -9.30
C ILE A 112 -3.37 -6.42 -8.84
N PHE A 113 -2.76 -5.41 -8.19
CA PHE A 113 -3.50 -4.21 -7.75
C PHE A 113 -3.64 -3.11 -8.82
N TYR A 114 -2.84 -3.17 -9.90
CA TYR A 114 -2.81 -2.12 -10.93
C TYR A 114 -3.82 -2.31 -12.08
N ILE A 115 -4.49 -3.46 -12.18
CA ILE A 115 -5.31 -3.81 -13.35
C ILE A 115 -6.72 -3.15 -13.32
N PHE A 116 -7.16 -2.53 -12.23
CA PHE A 116 -8.57 -2.12 -12.08
C PHE A 116 -8.89 -0.64 -12.30
N LYS A 117 -8.00 0.15 -12.92
CA LYS A 117 -8.26 1.58 -13.18
C LYS A 117 -8.53 1.95 -14.65
N ASP A 118 -8.74 0.97 -15.52
CA ASP A 118 -9.24 1.22 -16.87
C ASP A 118 -10.44 0.31 -17.15
N ASP A 119 -11.64 0.84 -16.87
CA ASP A 119 -12.91 0.61 -17.58
C ASP A 119 -13.87 1.77 -17.23
#